data_AF-A0A8E2DGB2-F1
#
_entry.id   AF-A0A8E2DGB2-F1
#
_cell.length_a   1.000
_cell.length_b   1.000
_cell.length_c   1.000
_cell.angle_alpha   90.00
_cell.angle_beta   90.00
_cell.angle_gamma   90.00
#
_symmetry.space_group_name_H-M   'P 1'
#
loop_
_entity.id
_entity.type
_entity.pdbx_description
1 polymer ?
#
loop_
_entity_poly.entity_id
_entity_poly.type
_entity_poly.pdbx_seq_one_letter_code
_entity_poly.pdbx_strand_id
1 'polypeptide(L)'
;MVAISGQRHGALAGAALAALKGYDNTSWAEANTTAMSNSSWSGNITDIFQFHSCDVSAFVPTFPPNQTQLVVPNNTVPSFIGLAFGVQNYTCTQFNNFTNVGAVAELIDISCLTAIPGVLNTIQDPLYAFWTNFTGASIQEIINLFHLIDPPEVLAQHYFVSNPLTGMGVSPKWDFTSSGEFEGNPDAFIVAKGKGSLPAPTNATIDVNWLDVANVEGSIASEVFRIDTRGGQPPASCLFNQTADISVKYVSKYIFYGGNWTAAASNASSGYSSTASSYSPTSYYPQSTASYSY
;
A
#
# COMPACT_ATOMS: atom_id res chain seq x y z
N MET A 1 -23.86 -20.96 -7.87
CA MET A 1 -23.41 -21.57 -6.60
C MET A 1 -22.23 -22.46 -6.94
N VAL A 2 -21.03 -21.88 -7.03
CA VAL A 2 -19.81 -22.60 -7.39
C VAL A 2 -19.14 -22.99 -6.08
N ALA A 3 -19.07 -24.29 -5.81
CA ALA A 3 -18.28 -24.84 -4.72
C ALA A 3 -16.79 -24.67 -5.07
N ILE A 4 -16.13 -23.70 -4.43
CA ILE A 4 -14.70 -23.43 -4.60
C ILE A 4 -13.98 -24.09 -3.42
N SER A 5 -13.08 -25.03 -3.71
CA SER A 5 -12.44 -25.92 -2.74
C SER A 5 -11.48 -25.19 -1.79
N GLY A 6 -11.73 -25.31 -0.48
CA GLY A 6 -11.04 -24.61 0.61
C GLY A 6 -9.57 -24.99 0.90
N GLN A 7 -8.84 -25.63 -0.02
CA GLN A 7 -7.42 -26.00 0.21
C GLN A 7 -6.40 -25.00 -0.37
N ARG A 8 -6.83 -23.98 -1.12
CA ARG A 8 -5.92 -23.02 -1.78
C ARG A 8 -5.77 -21.66 -1.09
N HIS A 9 -6.63 -21.36 -0.12
CA HIS A 9 -6.70 -20.03 0.51
C HIS A 9 -5.59 -19.82 1.57
N GLY A 10 -5.16 -20.88 2.25
CA GLY A 10 -4.06 -20.79 3.24
C GLY A 10 -2.69 -20.49 2.64
N ALA A 11 -2.51 -20.70 1.33
CA ALA A 11 -1.23 -20.49 0.65
C ALA A 11 -1.00 -19.03 0.21
N LEU A 12 -2.04 -18.18 0.12
CA LEU A 12 -1.91 -16.82 -0.41
C LEU A 12 -1.54 -15.80 0.67
N ALA A 13 -2.36 -15.70 1.73
CA ALA A 13 -1.97 -14.98 2.94
C ALA A 13 -0.70 -15.60 3.53
N GLY A 14 -0.61 -16.93 3.48
CA GLY A 14 0.54 -17.70 3.91
C GLY A 14 1.79 -17.50 3.07
N ALA A 15 1.76 -17.08 1.79
CA ALA A 15 2.98 -16.88 0.99
C ALA A 15 3.55 -15.46 1.10
N ALA A 16 2.71 -14.44 1.24
CA ALA A 16 3.18 -13.10 1.64
C ALA A 16 3.72 -13.14 3.09
N LEU A 17 3.00 -13.78 4.02
CA LEU A 17 3.51 -14.06 5.36
C LEU A 17 4.67 -15.06 5.37
N ALA A 18 4.76 -16.04 4.45
CA ALA A 18 5.90 -16.98 4.40
C ALA A 18 7.10 -16.44 3.64
N ALA A 19 6.95 -15.43 2.78
CA ALA A 19 8.07 -14.62 2.32
C ALA A 19 8.63 -13.80 3.50
N LEU A 20 7.75 -13.29 4.37
CA LEU A 20 8.12 -12.64 5.64
C LEU A 20 8.69 -13.62 6.69
N LYS A 21 8.18 -14.86 6.80
CA LYS A 21 8.66 -15.91 7.73
C LYS A 21 9.83 -16.75 7.16
N GLY A 22 10.01 -16.76 5.84
CA GLY A 22 11.02 -17.52 5.11
C GLY A 22 12.35 -16.78 5.00
N TYR A 23 12.41 -15.50 5.38
CA TYR A 23 13.63 -14.77 5.70
C TYR A 23 14.15 -15.22 7.08
N ASP A 24 14.50 -16.51 7.12
CA ASP A 24 15.32 -17.26 8.06
C ASP A 24 15.02 -17.19 9.58
N ASN A 25 14.44 -18.29 10.09
CA ASN A 25 14.35 -18.68 11.51
C ASN A 25 15.70 -18.69 12.26
N THR A 26 16.84 -18.55 11.58
CA THR A 26 18.16 -18.43 12.23
C THR A 26 18.57 -16.98 12.51
N SER A 27 17.98 -15.98 11.84
CA SER A 27 18.34 -14.56 12.01
C SER A 27 17.62 -13.88 13.19
N TRP A 28 16.45 -14.38 13.58
CA TRP A 28 15.65 -13.85 14.70
C TRP A 28 16.21 -14.21 16.07
N ALA A 29 17.02 -15.26 16.18
CA ALA A 29 17.59 -15.69 17.45
C ALA A 29 18.73 -14.78 17.96
N GLU A 30 19.27 -13.91 17.09
CA GLU A 30 20.38 -13.00 17.42
C GLU A 30 20.00 -11.52 17.36
N ALA A 31 18.71 -11.20 17.19
CA ALA A 31 18.20 -9.83 17.27
C ALA A 31 18.28 -9.31 18.72
N ASN A 32 19.47 -8.79 19.03
CA ASN A 32 19.90 -8.01 20.17
C ASN A 32 18.77 -7.51 21.10
N THR A 33 18.70 -8.10 22.30
CA THR A 33 17.78 -7.79 23.41
C THR A 33 17.85 -6.35 23.94
N THR A 34 18.59 -5.46 23.29
CA THR A 34 18.80 -4.07 23.71
C THR A 34 17.92 -3.05 22.99
N ALA A 35 17.25 -3.41 21.88
CA ALA A 35 16.31 -2.49 21.20
C ALA A 35 14.90 -2.47 21.84
N MET A 36 14.57 -3.45 22.70
CA MET A 36 13.24 -3.60 23.32
C MET A 36 13.09 -2.85 24.66
N SER A 37 14.05 -1.99 25.05
CA SER A 37 14.03 -1.33 26.37
C SER A 37 13.34 0.05 26.39
N ASN A 38 12.95 0.60 25.24
CA ASN A 38 12.36 1.94 25.16
C ASN A 38 10.86 1.99 24.80
N SER A 39 10.19 0.84 24.60
CA SER A 39 8.73 0.82 24.56
C SER A 39 8.20 0.69 25.99
N SER A 40 7.27 1.56 26.38
CA SER A 40 6.61 1.52 27.67
C SER A 40 5.87 0.20 27.84
N TRP A 41 6.49 -0.73 28.55
CA TRP A 41 6.00 -2.10 28.73
C TRP A 41 4.70 -2.09 29.55
N SER A 42 3.57 -2.39 28.91
CA SER A 42 2.26 -2.49 29.56
C SER A 42 1.99 -3.87 30.18
N GLY A 43 2.96 -4.80 30.06
CA GLY A 43 2.86 -6.16 30.60
C GLY A 43 1.91 -7.09 29.85
N ASN A 44 1.44 -6.71 28.66
CA ASN A 44 0.54 -7.54 27.86
C ASN A 44 1.31 -8.36 26.81
N ILE A 45 1.05 -9.67 26.75
CA ILE A 45 1.74 -10.62 25.86
C ILE A 45 1.46 -10.40 24.36
N THR A 46 0.50 -9.54 24.04
CA THR A 46 0.20 -9.08 22.67
C THR A 46 1.15 -7.98 22.18
N ASP A 47 1.84 -7.27 23.09
CA ASP A 47 2.83 -6.24 22.74
C ASP A 47 4.19 -6.83 22.31
N ILE A 48 4.36 -8.16 22.40
CA ILE A 48 5.64 -8.84 22.17
C ILE A 48 5.92 -9.01 20.66
N PHE A 49 4.91 -8.89 19.79
CA PHE A 49 5.11 -8.92 18.34
C PHE A 49 4.09 -8.04 17.59
N GLN A 50 4.21 -6.72 17.72
CA GLN A 50 3.55 -5.79 16.81
C GLN A 50 4.16 -5.98 15.41
N PHE A 51 3.35 -6.42 14.44
CA PHE A 51 3.78 -6.66 13.05
C PHE A 51 3.31 -5.58 12.05
N HIS A 52 2.41 -4.69 12.48
CA HIS A 52 1.89 -3.55 11.71
C HIS A 52 1.71 -2.34 12.64
N SER A 53 1.49 -1.15 12.09
CA SER A 53 1.24 0.11 12.80
C SER A 53 2.36 0.53 13.78
N CYS A 54 3.60 0.11 13.55
CA CYS A 54 4.74 0.54 14.36
C CYS A 54 5.06 2.03 14.12
N ASP A 55 5.65 2.69 15.12
CA ASP A 55 6.10 4.08 14.98
C ASP A 55 7.24 4.18 13.94
N VAL A 56 6.97 4.90 12.85
CA VAL A 56 7.92 5.15 11.78
C VAL A 56 8.51 6.55 11.83
N SER A 57 8.18 7.38 12.82
CA SER A 57 8.54 8.81 12.85
C SER A 57 10.05 9.09 12.77
N ALA A 58 10.88 8.13 13.17
CA ALA A 58 12.34 8.20 13.08
C ALA A 58 12.92 7.66 11.74
N PHE A 59 12.09 7.08 10.86
CA PHE A 59 12.53 6.53 9.60
C PHE A 59 12.94 7.63 8.62
N VAL A 60 14.13 7.48 8.03
CA VAL A 60 14.68 8.39 7.02
C VAL A 60 14.96 7.59 5.75
N PRO A 61 14.28 7.88 4.62
CA PRO A 61 14.57 7.20 3.36
C PRO A 61 15.95 7.61 2.83
N THR A 62 16.61 6.66 2.16
CA THR A 62 17.84 6.94 1.42
C THR A 62 17.52 7.19 -0.04
N PHE A 63 17.98 8.32 -0.58
CA PHE A 63 17.90 8.64 -2.00
C PHE A 63 19.29 8.59 -2.64
N PRO A 64 19.38 8.39 -3.97
CA PRO A 64 20.66 8.50 -4.68
C PRO A 64 21.34 9.84 -4.39
N PRO A 65 22.67 9.89 -4.24
CA PRO A 65 23.37 11.15 -4.05
C PRO A 65 23.26 12.04 -5.30
N ASN A 66 23.44 13.35 -5.13
CA ASN A 66 23.49 14.36 -6.21
C ASN A 66 22.21 14.50 -7.04
N GLN A 67 21.04 14.39 -6.40
CA GLN A 67 19.73 14.65 -7.00
C GLN A 67 18.94 15.67 -6.17
N THR A 68 17.98 16.35 -6.79
CA THR A 68 17.10 17.34 -6.15
C THR A 68 15.61 17.10 -6.39
N GLN A 69 15.27 15.97 -7.00
CA GLN A 69 13.91 15.61 -7.39
C GLN A 69 13.11 14.99 -6.23
N LEU A 70 13.76 14.19 -5.38
CA LEU A 70 13.15 13.59 -4.19
C LEU A 70 13.75 14.25 -2.97
N VAL A 71 12.95 15.05 -2.26
CA VAL A 71 13.39 15.82 -1.10
C VAL A 71 12.37 15.65 0.01
N VAL A 72 12.80 15.00 1.10
CA VAL A 72 11.94 14.83 2.29
C VAL A 72 11.48 16.21 2.80
N PRO A 73 10.19 16.40 3.08
CA PRO A 73 9.70 17.66 3.64
C PRO A 73 10.36 18.00 4.98
N ASN A 74 10.73 19.27 5.15
CA ASN A 74 11.26 19.75 6.42
C ASN A 74 10.20 19.66 7.54
N ASN A 75 10.63 19.36 8.77
CA ASN A 75 9.78 19.33 9.96
C ASN A 75 8.55 18.40 9.86
N THR A 76 8.60 17.39 9.00
CA THR A 76 7.55 16.38 8.86
C THR A 76 8.18 15.00 8.99
N VAL A 77 7.54 14.13 9.75
CA VAL A 77 7.95 12.73 9.91
C VAL A 77 7.03 11.84 9.08
N PRO A 78 7.48 10.64 8.66
CA PRO A 78 6.59 9.72 7.99
C PRO A 78 5.57 9.18 8.98
N SER A 79 4.43 8.77 8.45
CA SER A 79 3.29 8.28 9.22
C SER A 79 2.90 6.86 8.85
N PHE A 80 3.15 6.48 7.59
CA PHE A 80 2.93 5.12 7.12
C PHE A 80 4.06 4.70 6.20
N ILE A 81 4.40 3.41 6.24
CA ILE A 81 5.29 2.77 5.27
C ILE A 81 4.62 1.49 4.80
N GLY A 82 4.34 1.43 3.51
CA GLY A 82 3.68 0.30 2.87
C GLY A 82 4.54 -0.35 1.81
N LEU A 83 4.41 -1.67 1.66
CA LEU A 83 4.95 -2.44 0.55
C LEU A 83 3.80 -2.78 -0.40
N ALA A 84 3.83 -2.20 -1.58
CA ALA A 84 2.84 -2.45 -2.62
C ALA A 84 3.26 -3.59 -3.53
N PHE A 85 2.27 -4.36 -3.99
CA PHE A 85 2.39 -5.23 -5.15
C PHE A 85 1.13 -5.10 -6.01
N GLY A 86 1.32 -5.13 -7.32
CA GLY A 86 0.21 -4.98 -8.26
C GLY A 86 0.66 -4.83 -9.70
N VAL A 87 -0.07 -4.06 -10.48
CA VAL A 87 0.22 -3.83 -11.91
C VAL A 87 0.21 -2.35 -12.26
N GLN A 88 1.05 -2.00 -13.23
CA GLN A 88 1.00 -0.74 -13.97
C GLN A 88 0.31 -0.99 -15.30
N ASN A 89 -0.66 -0.15 -15.66
CA ASN A 89 -1.47 -0.30 -16.86
C ASN A 89 -1.01 0.68 -17.93
N TYR A 90 -0.88 0.19 -19.17
CA TYR A 90 -0.41 0.97 -20.31
C TYR A 90 -1.29 0.78 -21.54
N THR A 91 -1.50 1.87 -22.28
CA THR A 91 -2.07 1.85 -23.64
C THR A 91 -1.00 2.23 -24.65
N CYS A 92 -1.13 1.74 -25.87
CA CYS A 92 -0.30 2.19 -26.98
C CYS A 92 -0.83 3.52 -27.54
N THR A 93 0.06 4.51 -27.67
CA THR A 93 -0.28 5.81 -28.28
C THR A 93 -0.13 5.78 -29.81
N GLN A 94 -0.70 6.77 -30.49
CA GLN A 94 -0.55 6.96 -31.95
C GLN A 94 0.92 7.13 -32.41
N PHE A 95 1.83 7.39 -31.49
CA PHE A 95 3.26 7.53 -31.74
C PHE A 95 4.05 6.22 -31.52
N ASN A 96 3.37 5.07 -31.42
CA ASN A 96 3.98 3.75 -31.21
C ASN A 96 4.78 3.63 -29.90
N ASN A 97 4.37 4.40 -28.89
CA ASN A 97 4.93 4.37 -27.54
C ASN A 97 3.85 4.03 -26.52
N PHE A 98 4.20 3.25 -25.51
CA PHE A 98 3.32 3.03 -24.37
C PHE A 98 3.21 4.29 -23.51
N THR A 99 2.02 4.56 -23.01
CA THR A 99 1.77 5.57 -21.99
C THR A 99 1.03 4.94 -20.81
N ASN A 100 1.42 5.32 -19.60
CA ASN A 100 0.78 4.80 -18.38
C ASN A 100 -0.62 5.41 -18.26
N VAL A 101 -1.62 4.55 -18.08
CA VAL A 101 -3.03 4.94 -17.91
C VAL A 101 -3.53 4.64 -16.49
N GLY A 102 -2.65 4.15 -15.62
CA GLY A 102 -2.92 3.96 -14.21
C GLY A 102 -2.18 2.76 -13.63
N ALA A 103 -2.60 2.38 -12.43
CA ALA A 103 -2.11 1.23 -11.69
C ALA A 103 -3.27 0.63 -10.87
N VAL A 104 -3.08 -0.61 -10.43
CA VAL A 104 -3.89 -1.22 -9.36
C VAL A 104 -2.94 -2.04 -8.49
N ALA A 105 -2.91 -1.76 -7.20
CA ALA A 105 -2.07 -2.45 -6.24
C ALA A 105 -2.68 -2.46 -4.84
N GLU A 106 -2.24 -3.42 -4.05
CA GLU A 106 -2.51 -3.52 -2.62
C GLU A 106 -1.26 -3.15 -1.84
N LEU A 107 -1.38 -2.36 -0.77
CA LEU A 107 -0.30 -2.00 0.13
C LEU A 107 -0.44 -2.77 1.43
N ILE A 108 0.64 -3.43 1.82
CA ILE A 108 0.76 -4.08 3.12
C ILE A 108 1.63 -3.20 4.02
N ASP A 109 1.23 -3.00 5.27
CA ASP A 109 2.01 -2.30 6.28
C ASP A 109 3.32 -3.03 6.57
N ILE A 110 4.44 -2.31 6.43
CA ILE A 110 5.79 -2.79 6.74
C ILE A 110 6.51 -1.87 7.73
N SER A 111 5.76 -1.05 8.47
CA SER A 111 6.26 -0.12 9.50
C SER A 111 7.21 -0.79 10.48
N CYS A 112 6.88 -1.99 10.95
CA CYS A 112 7.69 -2.71 11.92
C CYS A 112 9.02 -3.23 11.35
N LEU A 113 9.15 -3.34 10.02
CA LEU A 113 10.42 -3.70 9.38
C LEU A 113 11.46 -2.56 9.46
N THR A 114 11.07 -1.34 9.83
CA THR A 114 12.03 -0.24 10.07
C THR A 114 13.02 -0.55 11.20
N ALA A 115 12.63 -1.37 12.17
CA ALA A 115 13.52 -1.88 13.21
C ALA A 115 14.50 -2.96 12.71
N ILE A 116 14.31 -3.47 11.48
CA ILE A 116 15.12 -4.53 10.87
C ILE A 116 15.59 -4.09 9.46
N PRO A 117 16.53 -3.12 9.35
CA PRO A 117 16.92 -2.53 8.07
C PRO A 117 17.38 -3.54 7.02
N GLY A 118 18.01 -4.64 7.43
CA GLY A 118 18.45 -5.70 6.51
C GLY A 118 17.30 -6.33 5.72
N VAL A 119 16.14 -6.52 6.38
CA VAL A 119 14.92 -7.03 5.73
C VAL A 119 14.23 -5.93 4.95
N LEU A 120 14.04 -4.76 5.57
CA LEU A 120 13.35 -3.64 4.92
C LEU A 120 14.00 -3.25 3.59
N ASN A 121 15.34 -3.22 3.53
CA ASN A 121 16.05 -2.80 2.32
C ASN A 121 15.88 -3.77 1.13
N THR A 122 15.47 -5.02 1.37
CA THR A 122 15.46 -6.09 0.35
C THR A 122 14.09 -6.71 0.12
N ILE A 123 13.10 -6.49 0.98
CA ILE A 123 11.79 -7.18 0.96
C ILE A 123 11.02 -7.06 -0.37
N GLN A 124 11.27 -6.02 -1.17
CA GLN A 124 10.70 -5.88 -2.51
C GLN A 124 11.14 -7.00 -3.48
N ASP A 125 12.34 -7.54 -3.32
CA ASP A 125 12.93 -8.53 -4.23
C ASP A 125 12.21 -9.88 -4.15
N PRO A 126 12.07 -10.53 -2.96
CA PRO A 126 11.33 -11.78 -2.86
C PRO A 126 9.84 -11.60 -3.17
N LEU A 127 9.23 -10.45 -2.81
CA LEU A 127 7.83 -10.20 -3.15
C LEU A 127 7.64 -10.06 -4.66
N TYR A 128 8.54 -9.37 -5.37
CA TYR A 128 8.48 -9.26 -6.83
C TYR A 128 8.70 -10.62 -7.50
N ALA A 129 9.65 -11.41 -7.02
CA ALA A 129 9.89 -12.77 -7.51
C ALA A 129 8.66 -13.68 -7.32
N PHE A 130 8.00 -13.61 -6.15
CA PHE A 130 6.74 -14.31 -5.93
C PHE A 130 5.65 -13.80 -6.88
N TRP A 131 5.42 -12.49 -6.90
CA TRP A 131 4.32 -11.88 -7.63
C TRP A 131 4.43 -12.14 -9.14
N THR A 132 5.62 -12.03 -9.72
CA THR A 132 5.86 -12.30 -11.14
C THR A 132 5.56 -13.76 -11.51
N ASN A 133 5.97 -14.72 -10.69
CA ASN A 133 5.73 -16.14 -10.91
C ASN A 133 4.30 -16.59 -10.57
N PHE A 134 3.58 -15.81 -9.76
CA PHE A 134 2.22 -16.13 -9.37
C PHE A 134 1.23 -15.92 -10.53
N THR A 135 0.50 -16.98 -10.90
CA THR A 135 -0.51 -16.97 -11.97
C THR A 135 -1.90 -17.42 -11.50
N GLY A 136 -2.07 -17.62 -10.18
CA GLY A 136 -3.28 -18.20 -9.62
C GLY A 136 -4.48 -17.26 -9.51
N ALA A 137 -4.24 -15.95 -9.58
CA ALA A 137 -5.25 -14.89 -9.49
C ALA A 137 -4.68 -13.57 -10.03
N SER A 138 -5.57 -12.68 -10.49
CA SER A 138 -5.29 -11.28 -10.77
C SER A 138 -5.12 -10.47 -9.49
N ILE A 139 -4.53 -9.27 -9.59
CA ILE A 139 -4.40 -8.38 -8.43
C ILE A 139 -5.78 -8.00 -7.87
N GLN A 140 -6.79 -7.81 -8.72
CA GLN A 140 -8.14 -7.47 -8.27
C GLN A 140 -8.79 -8.60 -7.47
N GLU A 141 -8.57 -9.86 -7.86
CA GLU A 141 -9.06 -11.01 -7.09
C GLU A 141 -8.37 -11.13 -5.73
N ILE A 142 -7.07 -10.79 -5.65
CA ILE A 142 -6.34 -10.75 -4.38
C ILE A 142 -6.86 -9.63 -3.50
N ILE A 143 -7.02 -8.42 -4.03
CA ILE A 143 -7.58 -7.27 -3.32
C ILE A 143 -8.98 -7.61 -2.78
N ASN A 144 -9.85 -8.19 -3.62
CA ASN A 144 -11.19 -8.59 -3.20
C ASN A 144 -11.17 -9.64 -2.08
N LEU A 145 -10.21 -10.57 -2.11
CA LEU A 145 -10.02 -11.55 -1.05
C LEU A 145 -9.52 -10.88 0.24
N PHE A 146 -8.56 -9.97 0.14
CA PHE A 146 -8.02 -9.24 1.28
C PHE A 146 -9.07 -8.38 1.95
N HIS A 147 -9.91 -7.70 1.17
CA HIS A 147 -11.05 -6.96 1.70
C HIS A 147 -12.11 -7.84 2.34
N LEU A 148 -12.25 -9.10 1.89
CA LEU A 148 -13.18 -10.04 2.49
C LEU A 148 -12.69 -10.56 3.85
N ILE A 149 -11.38 -10.78 4.00
CA ILE A 149 -10.78 -11.33 5.21
C ILE A 149 -10.23 -10.26 6.17
N ASP A 150 -10.10 -9.03 5.69
CA ASP A 150 -9.59 -7.82 6.35
C ASP A 150 -8.41 -8.10 7.30
N PRO A 151 -7.26 -8.54 6.76
CA PRO A 151 -6.10 -8.79 7.59
C PRO A 151 -5.54 -7.45 8.09
N PRO A 152 -5.07 -7.37 9.34
CA PRO A 152 -4.69 -6.11 9.96
C PRO A 152 -3.48 -5.43 9.29
N GLU A 153 -2.73 -6.17 8.46
CA GLU A 153 -1.60 -5.64 7.71
C GLU A 153 -2.00 -4.92 6.41
N VAL A 154 -3.27 -4.99 5.94
CA VAL A 154 -3.68 -4.25 4.74
C VAL A 154 -3.80 -2.77 5.08
N LEU A 155 -2.93 -1.98 4.44
CA LEU A 155 -2.77 -0.56 4.72
C LEU A 155 -3.65 0.29 3.80
N ALA A 156 -3.57 0.04 2.49
CA ALA A 156 -4.27 0.86 1.51
C ALA A 156 -4.32 0.20 0.13
N GLN A 157 -5.35 0.54 -0.65
CA GLN A 157 -5.35 0.27 -2.08
C GLN A 157 -4.71 1.42 -2.84
N HIS A 158 -3.97 1.11 -3.89
CA HIS A 158 -3.43 2.11 -4.82
C HIS A 158 -4.03 1.94 -6.21
N TYR A 159 -4.66 3.00 -6.71
CA TYR A 159 -5.23 3.03 -8.05
C TYR A 159 -5.27 4.45 -8.60
N PHE A 160 -5.79 4.64 -9.82
CA PHE A 160 -5.86 5.95 -10.44
C PHE A 160 -7.32 6.39 -10.58
N VAL A 161 -7.56 7.68 -10.33
CA VAL A 161 -8.85 8.35 -10.49
C VAL A 161 -8.73 9.47 -11.51
N SER A 162 -9.85 9.98 -12.02
CA SER A 162 -9.84 11.21 -12.82
C SER A 162 -9.21 12.35 -12.03
N ASN A 163 -8.36 13.16 -12.67
CA ASN A 163 -7.69 14.27 -12.01
C ASN A 163 -8.74 15.24 -11.42
N PRO A 164 -8.80 15.41 -10.09
CA PRO A 164 -9.87 16.20 -9.46
C PRO A 164 -9.72 17.71 -9.69
N LEU A 165 -8.52 18.17 -10.05
CA LEU A 165 -8.25 19.60 -10.29
C LEU A 165 -8.63 20.05 -11.70
N THR A 166 -8.45 19.18 -12.70
CA THR A 166 -8.63 19.54 -14.11
C THR A 166 -9.77 18.80 -14.80
N GLY A 167 -10.24 17.69 -14.23
CA GLY A 167 -11.15 16.75 -14.89
C GLY A 167 -10.53 16.02 -16.08
N MET A 168 -9.24 16.22 -16.36
CA MET A 168 -8.54 15.65 -17.52
C MET A 168 -7.33 14.83 -17.09
N GLY A 169 -7.18 13.66 -17.69
CA GLY A 169 -6.15 12.70 -17.30
C GLY A 169 -6.46 12.05 -15.95
N VAL A 170 -5.43 11.42 -15.38
CA VAL A 170 -5.57 10.61 -14.18
C VAL A 170 -4.57 11.03 -13.10
N SER A 171 -5.00 10.88 -11.85
CA SER A 171 -4.21 11.12 -10.64
C SER A 171 -4.11 9.83 -9.83
N PRO A 172 -2.93 9.49 -9.28
CA PRO A 172 -2.82 8.38 -8.35
C PRO A 172 -3.59 8.67 -7.05
N LYS A 173 -4.28 7.65 -6.55
CA LYS A 173 -4.96 7.61 -5.28
C LYS A 173 -4.39 6.49 -4.42
N TRP A 174 -4.22 6.76 -3.13
CA TRP A 174 -4.02 5.75 -2.09
C TRP A 174 -5.20 5.83 -1.15
N ASP A 175 -5.94 4.75 -1.04
CA ASP A 175 -7.24 4.66 -0.38
C ASP A 175 -7.13 3.74 0.84
N PHE A 176 -7.26 4.31 2.03
CA PHE A 176 -7.22 3.60 3.30
C PHE A 176 -8.64 3.33 3.82
N THR A 177 -9.69 3.74 3.09
CA THR A 177 -11.07 3.79 3.62
C THR A 177 -11.73 2.43 3.79
N SER A 178 -11.07 1.35 3.35
CA SER A 178 -11.67 0.03 3.17
C SER A 178 -11.18 -1.05 4.13
N SER A 179 -10.22 -0.76 5.00
CA SER A 179 -9.59 -1.76 5.87
C SER A 179 -8.94 -1.12 7.11
N GLY A 180 -8.71 -1.95 8.13
CA GLY A 180 -7.94 -1.57 9.31
C GLY A 180 -8.53 -0.40 10.09
N GLU A 181 -7.67 0.43 10.70
CA GLU A 181 -8.11 1.54 11.57
C GLU A 181 -8.85 2.68 10.84
N PHE A 182 -8.80 2.68 9.52
CA PHE A 182 -9.37 3.72 8.66
C PHE A 182 -10.65 3.31 7.95
N GLU A 183 -11.12 2.07 8.18
CA GLU A 183 -12.36 1.58 7.59
C GLU A 183 -13.53 2.54 7.86
N GLY A 184 -14.21 2.93 6.78
CA GLY A 184 -15.38 3.81 6.85
C GLY A 184 -15.07 5.29 7.07
N ASN A 185 -13.80 5.69 7.23
CA ASN A 185 -13.43 7.11 7.25
C ASN A 185 -13.37 7.65 5.82
N PRO A 186 -14.30 8.52 5.39
CA PRO A 186 -14.37 8.97 4.00
C PRO A 186 -13.18 9.83 3.59
N ASP A 187 -12.45 10.42 4.53
CA ASP A 187 -11.29 11.30 4.27
C ASP A 187 -9.95 10.58 4.36
N ALA A 188 -9.94 9.28 4.70
CA ALA A 188 -8.74 8.46 4.83
C ALA A 188 -8.22 8.00 3.45
N PHE A 189 -7.86 8.96 2.62
CA PHE A 189 -7.19 8.73 1.35
C PHE A 189 -6.28 9.91 1.01
N ILE A 190 -5.49 9.74 -0.04
CA ILE A 190 -4.80 10.84 -0.72
C ILE A 190 -4.95 10.62 -2.23
N VAL A 191 -5.41 11.65 -2.94
CA VAL A 191 -5.18 11.81 -4.37
C VAL A 191 -4.03 12.78 -4.54
N ALA A 192 -3.07 12.45 -5.41
CA ALA A 192 -1.85 13.23 -5.55
C ALA A 192 -1.55 13.65 -7.00
N LYS A 193 -0.57 14.54 -7.14
CA LYS A 193 0.04 14.93 -8.41
C LYS A 193 1.56 14.79 -8.34
N GLY A 194 2.21 14.57 -9.49
CA GLY A 194 3.66 14.50 -9.57
C GLY A 194 4.34 15.79 -9.07
N LYS A 195 5.31 15.63 -8.17
CA LYS A 195 6.19 16.70 -7.65
C LYS A 195 7.64 16.46 -8.06
N GLY A 196 8.10 15.22 -8.01
CA GLY A 196 9.44 14.80 -8.40
C GLY A 196 9.47 13.39 -8.98
N SER A 197 10.46 13.13 -9.84
CA SER A 197 10.66 11.80 -10.44
C SER A 197 12.14 11.52 -10.64
N LEU A 198 12.56 10.30 -10.33
CA LEU A 198 13.89 9.79 -10.65
C LEU A 198 13.79 8.43 -11.35
N PRO A 199 14.61 8.18 -12.39
CA PRO A 199 14.79 6.82 -12.89
C PRO A 199 15.17 5.89 -11.74
N ALA A 200 14.63 4.67 -11.76
CA ALA A 200 14.95 3.69 -10.73
C ALA A 200 16.47 3.45 -10.66
N PRO A 201 17.11 3.60 -9.49
CA PRO A 201 18.58 3.51 -9.38
C PRO A 201 19.15 2.12 -9.68
N THR A 202 18.33 1.08 -9.52
CA THR A 202 18.72 -0.32 -9.76
C THR A 202 18.70 -0.67 -11.24
N ASN A 203 17.57 -0.47 -11.91
CA ASN A 203 17.44 -0.72 -13.33
C ASN A 203 16.29 0.08 -13.96
N ALA A 204 16.60 1.29 -14.45
CA ALA A 204 15.60 2.19 -15.02
C ALA A 204 14.87 1.67 -16.28
N THR A 205 15.37 0.63 -16.94
CA THR A 205 14.68 0.06 -18.12
C THR A 205 13.63 -1.00 -17.76
N ILE A 206 13.66 -1.50 -16.52
CA ILE A 206 12.75 -2.55 -16.03
C ILE A 206 11.88 -2.01 -14.90
N ASP A 207 12.45 -1.21 -14.01
CA ASP A 207 11.82 -0.71 -12.80
C ASP A 207 11.23 0.68 -13.05
N VAL A 208 9.96 0.87 -12.65
CA VAL A 208 9.31 2.18 -12.74
C VAL A 208 10.02 3.21 -11.88
N ASN A 209 9.95 4.46 -12.30
CA ASN A 209 10.59 5.58 -11.62
C ASN A 209 10.22 5.64 -10.13
N TRP A 210 11.18 6.09 -9.34
CA TRP A 210 10.89 6.61 -8.01
C TRP A 210 10.19 7.95 -8.14
N LEU A 211 9.20 8.19 -7.29
CA LEU A 211 8.34 9.37 -7.36
C LEU A 211 8.29 10.08 -6.02
N ASP A 212 8.09 11.39 -6.10
CA ASP A 212 7.57 12.25 -5.04
C ASP A 212 6.25 12.82 -5.60
N VAL A 213 5.15 12.62 -4.87
CA VAL A 213 3.84 13.15 -5.22
C VAL A 213 3.25 13.96 -4.07
N ALA A 214 2.63 15.08 -4.41
CA ALA A 214 2.00 15.99 -3.46
C ALA A 214 0.48 15.84 -3.46
N ASN A 215 -0.12 15.91 -2.28
CA ASN A 215 -1.57 15.88 -2.07
C ASN A 215 -2.28 16.97 -2.90
N VAL A 216 -3.41 16.58 -3.48
CA VAL A 216 -4.39 17.50 -4.07
C VAL A 216 -5.79 17.32 -3.48
N GLU A 217 -6.06 16.18 -2.84
CA GLU A 217 -7.33 15.85 -2.19
C GLU A 217 -7.11 14.72 -1.17
N GLY A 218 -7.94 14.68 -0.11
CA GLY A 218 -7.86 13.68 0.96
C GLY A 218 -6.92 14.11 2.10
N SER A 219 -7.00 13.40 3.24
CA SER A 219 -6.38 13.86 4.50
C SER A 219 -5.27 12.94 5.03
N ILE A 220 -5.07 11.75 4.44
CA ILE A 220 -4.16 10.73 5.00
C ILE A 220 -2.67 11.06 4.86
N ALA A 221 -2.31 11.95 3.94
CA ALA A 221 -0.93 12.38 3.74
C ALA A 221 -0.90 13.69 2.96
N SER A 222 0.15 14.48 3.18
CA SER A 222 0.46 15.67 2.37
C SER A 222 1.41 15.33 1.21
N GLU A 223 2.23 14.29 1.38
CA GLU A 223 3.23 13.88 0.41
C GLU A 223 3.47 12.37 0.47
N VAL A 224 3.74 11.75 -0.67
CA VAL A 224 4.02 10.32 -0.77
C VAL A 224 5.24 10.08 -1.65
N PHE A 225 6.19 9.31 -1.14
CA PHE A 225 7.31 8.82 -1.91
C PHE A 225 7.04 7.40 -2.40
N ARG A 226 7.37 7.13 -3.66
CA ARG A 226 7.51 5.77 -4.20
C ARG A 226 8.99 5.47 -4.39
N ILE A 227 9.51 4.46 -3.70
CA ILE A 227 10.91 4.04 -3.79
C ILE A 227 11.05 2.52 -3.89
N ASP A 228 12.29 2.04 -4.07
CA ASP A 228 12.65 0.63 -4.12
C ASP A 228 11.75 -0.19 -5.05
N THR A 229 11.53 0.35 -6.24
CA THR A 229 10.68 -0.24 -7.26
C THR A 229 11.31 -1.47 -7.89
N ARG A 230 10.45 -2.44 -8.24
CA ARG A 230 10.77 -3.60 -9.09
C ARG A 230 9.71 -3.76 -10.15
N GLY A 231 10.15 -3.87 -11.40
CA GLY A 231 9.28 -4.05 -12.56
C GLY A 231 8.39 -2.84 -12.86
N GLY A 232 7.33 -3.11 -13.62
CA GLY A 232 6.33 -2.13 -14.01
C GLY A 232 6.64 -1.33 -15.26
N GLN A 233 7.87 -1.30 -15.79
CA GLN A 233 8.13 -0.64 -17.07
C GLN A 233 7.53 -1.45 -18.24
N PRO A 234 6.90 -0.79 -19.22
CA PRO A 234 6.41 -1.47 -20.41
C PRO A 234 7.59 -1.83 -21.33
N PRO A 235 7.36 -2.71 -22.34
CA PRO A 235 8.31 -2.85 -23.44
C PRO A 235 8.63 -1.50 -24.11
N ALA A 236 9.79 -1.41 -24.77
CA ALA A 236 10.28 -0.15 -25.33
C ALA A 236 9.37 0.47 -26.41
N SER A 237 8.55 -0.34 -27.10
CA SER A 237 7.66 0.13 -28.15
C SER A 237 6.39 -0.73 -28.27
N CYS A 238 5.41 -0.18 -28.96
CA CYS A 238 4.14 -0.82 -29.30
C CYS A 238 3.71 -0.39 -30.71
N LEU A 239 2.70 -1.05 -31.27
CA LEU A 239 2.09 -0.67 -32.54
C LEU A 239 0.68 -0.15 -32.29
N PHE A 240 0.43 1.11 -32.64
CA PHE A 240 -0.88 1.74 -32.41
C PHE A 240 -1.99 0.95 -33.12
N ASN A 241 -3.12 0.74 -32.42
CA ASN A 241 -4.26 -0.06 -32.86
C ASN A 241 -3.95 -1.54 -33.19
N GLN A 242 -2.77 -2.05 -32.84
CA GLN A 242 -2.39 -3.46 -33.04
C GLN A 242 -1.92 -4.13 -31.76
N THR A 243 -1.19 -3.39 -30.92
CA THR A 243 -0.79 -3.85 -29.59
C THR A 243 -1.93 -3.59 -28.60
N ALA A 244 -2.36 -4.64 -27.92
CA ALA A 244 -3.34 -4.54 -26.84
C ALA A 244 -2.79 -3.76 -25.65
N ASP A 245 -3.69 -3.21 -24.83
CA ASP A 245 -3.34 -2.67 -23.53
C ASP A 245 -2.68 -3.75 -22.66
N ILE A 246 -1.70 -3.35 -21.86
CA ILE A 246 -0.91 -4.26 -21.04
C ILE A 246 -0.94 -3.86 -19.58
N SER A 247 -0.85 -4.87 -18.72
CA SER A 247 -0.63 -4.73 -17.29
C SER A 247 0.72 -5.34 -16.94
N VAL A 248 1.64 -4.52 -16.45
CA VAL A 248 2.98 -4.96 -16.07
C VAL A 248 3.07 -5.05 -14.56
N LYS A 249 3.40 -6.23 -14.04
CA LYS A 249 3.56 -6.45 -12.60
C LYS A 249 4.66 -5.57 -12.03
N TYR A 250 4.43 -5.04 -10.83
CA TYR A 250 5.41 -4.25 -10.10
C TYR A 250 5.28 -4.46 -8.59
N VAL A 251 6.36 -4.11 -7.89
CA VAL A 251 6.42 -3.97 -6.44
C VAL A 251 7.10 -2.63 -6.12
N SER A 252 6.69 -1.97 -5.05
CA SER A 252 7.36 -0.73 -4.58
C SER A 252 7.09 -0.47 -3.11
N LYS A 253 7.98 0.29 -2.47
CA LYS A 253 7.67 0.88 -1.16
C LYS A 253 7.01 2.25 -1.33
N TYR A 254 6.07 2.54 -0.45
CA TYR A 254 5.45 3.84 -0.32
C TYR A 254 5.67 4.38 1.09
N ILE A 255 6.08 5.65 1.18
CA ILE A 255 6.27 6.34 2.45
C ILE A 255 5.39 7.58 2.43
N PHE A 256 4.52 7.67 3.43
CA PHE A 256 3.51 8.73 3.55
C PHE A 256 3.97 9.74 4.60
N TYR A 257 3.95 11.03 4.26
CA TYR A 257 4.35 12.13 5.14
C TYR A 257 3.21 13.12 5.36
N GLY A 258 3.17 13.68 6.56
CA GLY A 258 2.20 14.72 6.92
C GLY A 258 0.81 14.13 7.05
N GLY A 259 -0.19 14.84 6.55
CA GLY A 259 -1.61 14.51 6.73
C GLY A 259 -2.18 15.03 8.04
N ASN A 260 -3.49 15.27 8.02
CA ASN A 260 -4.28 15.77 9.14
C ASN A 260 -5.53 14.89 9.25
N TRP A 261 -5.34 13.58 9.44
CA TRP A 261 -6.45 12.70 9.78
C TRP A 261 -6.66 12.72 11.28
N THR A 262 -7.90 12.91 11.71
CA THR A 262 -8.28 12.46 13.04
C THR A 262 -8.53 10.97 12.94
N ALA A 263 -7.72 10.15 13.64
CA ALA A 263 -8.15 8.79 13.92
C ALA A 263 -9.55 8.88 14.54
N ALA A 264 -10.55 8.25 13.92
CA ALA A 264 -11.84 8.12 14.56
C ALA A 264 -11.57 7.51 15.94
N ALA A 265 -11.98 8.20 17.01
CA ALA A 265 -11.58 7.91 18.37
C ALA A 265 -11.69 6.42 18.71
N SER A 266 -10.59 5.68 18.62
CA SER A 266 -10.43 4.39 19.26
C SER A 266 -10.21 4.68 20.74
N ASN A 267 -11.31 4.86 21.47
CA ASN A 267 -11.29 4.74 22.92
C ASN A 267 -10.94 3.28 23.28
N ALA A 268 -9.65 2.97 23.24
CA ALA A 268 -9.06 1.81 23.88
C ALA A 268 -8.07 2.31 24.95
N SER A 269 -8.57 3.12 25.88
CA SER A 269 -7.98 3.25 27.21
C SER A 269 -8.94 2.63 28.23
N SER A 270 -8.55 1.46 28.72
CA SER A 270 -8.78 0.98 30.09
C SER A 270 -9.92 1.65 30.86
N GLY A 271 -11.13 1.12 30.74
CA GLY A 271 -12.28 1.53 31.52
C GLY A 271 -13.31 0.41 31.64
N TYR A 272 -13.06 -0.54 32.53
CA TYR A 272 -14.10 -1.46 32.99
C TYR A 272 -15.15 -0.63 33.75
N SER A 273 -16.32 -0.41 33.15
CA SER A 273 -17.52 -0.04 33.90
C SER A 273 -18.75 -0.56 33.18
N SER A 274 -19.32 -1.61 33.78
CA SER A 274 -20.59 -2.20 33.43
C SER A 274 -21.73 -1.22 33.67
N THR A 275 -22.47 -0.87 32.62
CA THR A 275 -23.92 -0.67 32.73
C THR A 275 -24.57 -0.98 31.39
N ALA A 276 -25.33 -2.06 31.39
CA ALA A 276 -26.24 -2.42 30.31
C ALA A 276 -27.32 -1.34 30.15
N SER A 277 -27.57 -0.90 28.93
CA SER A 277 -28.88 -0.35 28.57
C SER A 277 -29.26 -0.85 27.19
N SER A 278 -30.32 -1.63 27.17
CA SER A 278 -31.02 -2.18 26.01
C SER A 278 -31.41 -1.09 25.01
N TYR A 279 -31.02 -1.24 23.74
CA TYR A 279 -31.67 -0.55 22.63
C TYR A 279 -31.97 -1.56 21.51
N SER A 280 -33.25 -1.64 21.15
CA SER A 280 -33.81 -2.54 20.15
C SER A 280 -33.67 -1.91 18.75
N PRO A 281 -33.36 -2.66 17.68
CA PRO A 281 -33.22 -2.09 16.35
C PRO A 281 -34.58 -2.02 15.65
N THR A 282 -35.04 -0.81 15.32
CA THR A 282 -36.09 -0.60 14.31
C THR A 282 -35.46 -0.16 13.00
N SER A 283 -35.52 -1.07 12.04
CA SER A 283 -35.48 -0.93 10.59
C SER A 283 -35.71 0.48 10.01
N TYR A 284 -34.78 0.92 9.14
CA TYR A 284 -35.14 1.76 7.99
C TYR A 284 -34.13 1.58 6.84
N TYR A 285 -34.58 0.87 5.78
CA TYR A 285 -34.00 0.95 4.44
C TYR A 285 -34.65 2.12 3.70
N PRO A 286 -33.89 2.90 2.93
CA PRO A 286 -34.41 3.46 1.70
C PRO A 286 -33.66 2.88 0.50
N GLN A 287 -34.44 2.27 -0.40
CA GLN A 287 -34.02 2.01 -1.77
C GLN A 287 -33.87 3.35 -2.51
N SER A 288 -32.80 3.52 -3.27
CA SER A 288 -32.78 4.46 -4.40
C SER A 288 -32.22 3.77 -5.64
N THR A 289 -33.13 3.47 -6.55
CA THR A 289 -32.87 3.12 -7.95
C THR A 289 -32.32 4.34 -8.69
N ALA A 290 -31.18 4.20 -9.34
CA ALA A 290 -30.75 5.10 -10.42
C ALA A 290 -30.30 4.26 -11.61
N SER A 291 -31.20 4.17 -12.58
CA SER A 291 -30.99 3.71 -13.94
C SER A 291 -30.18 4.73 -14.73
N TYR A 292 -29.18 4.28 -15.49
CA TYR A 292 -28.75 4.99 -16.69
C TYR A 292 -28.58 4.00 -17.84
N SER A 293 -29.20 4.37 -18.96
CA SER A 293 -29.20 3.69 -20.25
C SER A 293 -28.42 4.57 -21.24
N TYR A 294 -27.70 3.87 -22.14
CA TYR A 294 -26.88 4.31 -23.26
C TYR A 294 -25.49 4.86 -22.95
#